data_AF-A0A327KYG5-F1
#
_entry.id   AF-A0A327KYG5-F1
#
_cell.length_a   1.000
_cell.length_b   1.000
_cell.length_c   1.000
_cell.angle_alpha   90.00
_cell.angle_beta   90.00
_cell.angle_gamma   90.00
#
_symmetry.space_group_name_H-M   'P 1'
#
loop_
_entity.id
_entity.type
_entity.pdbx_description
1 polymer ?
#
loop_
_entity_poly.entity_id
_entity_poly.type
_entity_poly.pdbx_seq_one_letter_code
_entity_poly.pdbx_strand_id
1 'polypeptide(L)' 'MSAGEAGADRMECGVCWTVYDPGEGDAVWQIPPGTPFSALPEDWRCPHCDAARERFMRLSHAE' A
#
# COMPACT_ATOMS: atom_id res chain seq x y z
N MET A 1 4.37 17.73 -16.24
CA MET A 1 5.10 16.45 -16.19
C MET A 1 4.45 15.66 -15.07
N SER A 2 3.46 14.82 -15.41
CA SER A 2 3.61 13.35 -15.43
C SER A 2 3.56 12.79 -14.01
N ALA A 3 2.60 12.00 -13.54
CA ALA A 3 1.56 11.23 -14.20
C ALA A 3 0.29 11.20 -13.32
N GLY A 4 -0.86 11.51 -13.91
CA GLY A 4 -2.12 11.05 -13.38
C GLY A 4 -2.26 9.58 -13.73
N GLU A 5 -2.12 8.72 -12.74
CA GLU A 5 -2.50 7.31 -12.84
C GLU A 5 -3.62 7.09 -11.81
N ALA A 6 -4.82 7.55 -12.18
CA ALA A 6 -6.05 7.21 -11.49
C ALA A 6 -6.39 5.75 -11.82
N GLY A 7 -6.04 4.83 -10.92
CA GLY A 7 -6.39 3.42 -11.07
C GLY A 7 -6.09 2.54 -9.86
N ALA A 8 -5.24 2.98 -8.93
CA ALA A 8 -4.82 2.18 -7.80
C ALA A 8 -4.57 3.08 -6.57
N ASP A 9 -5.40 2.99 -5.54
CA ASP A 9 -5.20 3.68 -4.26
C ASP A 9 -3.91 3.17 -3.59
N ARG A 10 -2.81 3.91 -3.78
CA ARG A 10 -1.56 3.68 -3.05
C ARG A 10 -1.73 4.08 -1.58
N MET A 11 -1.11 3.30 -0.70
CA MET A 11 -1.25 3.45 0.74
C MET A 11 0.13 3.63 1.38
N GLU A 12 0.33 4.65 2.20
CA GLU A 12 1.59 4.87 2.92
C GLU A 12 1.48 4.41 4.36
N CYS A 13 2.48 3.68 4.84
CA CYS A 13 2.63 3.35 6.24
C CYS A 13 2.94 4.60 7.06
N GLY A 14 2.06 5.00 7.99
CA GLY A 14 2.32 6.12 8.90
C GLY A 14 3.42 5.90 9.95
N VAL A 15 4.11 4.75 9.93
CA VAL A 15 5.20 4.40 10.87
C VAL A 15 6.57 4.51 10.22
N CYS A 16 6.74 3.91 9.04
CA CYS A 16 8.02 3.84 8.33
C CYS A 16 8.00 4.52 6.95
N TRP A 17 6.85 5.07 6.54
CA TRP A 17 6.64 5.73 5.24
C TRP A 17 6.83 4.82 4.00
N THR A 18 6.79 3.50 4.18
CA THR A 18 6.69 2.56 3.05
C THR A 18 5.37 2.77 2.32
N VAL A 19 5.43 2.81 0.99
CA VAL A 19 4.26 2.83 0.13
C VAL A 19 3.91 1.42 -0.32
N TYR A 20 2.68 0.98 -0.04
CA TYR A 20 2.05 -0.16 -0.67
C TYR A 20 1.46 0.28 -2.02
N ASP A 21 2.00 -0.28 -3.10
CA ASP A 21 1.47 -0.13 -4.45
C ASP A 21 0.70 -1.40 -4.84
N PRO A 22 -0.61 -1.33 -5.10
CA PRO A 22 -1.38 -2.51 -5.46
C PRO A 22 -1.00 -3.04 -6.85
N GLY A 23 -0.38 -2.25 -7.73
CA GLY A 23 0.14 -2.70 -9.02
C GLY A 23 1.39 -3.56 -8.89
N GLU A 24 2.19 -3.36 -7.84
CA GLU A 24 3.32 -4.23 -7.48
C GLU A 24 2.91 -5.38 -6.53
N GLY A 25 1.94 -5.13 -5.65
CA GLY A 25 1.54 -6.07 -4.60
C GLY A 25 2.50 -6.03 -3.41
N ASP A 26 2.76 -7.18 -2.81
CA ASP A 26 3.72 -7.31 -1.70
C ASP A 26 4.47 -8.63 -1.80
N ALA A 27 5.73 -8.58 -2.26
CA ALA A 27 6.55 -9.77 -2.44
C ALA A 27 6.90 -10.49 -1.12
N VAL A 28 6.95 -9.77 0.00
CA VAL A 28 7.31 -10.33 1.31
C VAL A 28 6.16 -11.18 1.84
N TRP A 29 4.93 -10.68 1.70
CA TRP A 29 3.71 -11.41 2.04
C TRP A 29 3.18 -12.28 0.90
N GLN A 30 3.91 -12.37 -0.21
CA GLN A 30 3.54 -13.12 -1.42
C GLN A 30 2.18 -12.69 -1.99
N ILE A 31 1.84 -11.41 -1.84
CA ILE A 31 0.64 -10.80 -2.41
C ILE A 31 0.93 -10.47 -3.87
N PRO A 32 0.14 -11.01 -4.82
CA PRO A 32 0.38 -10.78 -6.23
C PRO A 32 0.09 -9.33 -6.64
N PRO A 33 0.75 -8.83 -7.70
CA PRO A 33 0.43 -7.55 -8.30
C PRO A 33 -1.04 -7.51 -8.77
N GLY A 34 -1.65 -6.34 -8.68
CA GLY A 34 -3.07 -6.11 -8.91
C GLY A 34 -3.96 -6.32 -7.68
N THR A 35 -3.39 -6.64 -6.51
CA THR A 35 -4.18 -6.78 -5.27
C THR A 35 -4.42 -5.41 -4.65
N PRO A 36 -5.67 -4.93 -4.50
CA PRO A 36 -5.93 -3.68 -3.81
C PRO A 36 -5.73 -3.82 -2.31
N PHE A 37 -5.40 -2.72 -1.62
CA PHE A 37 -5.19 -2.72 -0.16
C PHE A 37 -6.41 -3.27 0.61
N SER A 38 -7.63 -3.00 0.13
CA SER A 38 -8.87 -3.51 0.70
C SER A 38 -9.04 -5.03 0.60
N ALA A 39 -8.32 -5.69 -0.30
CA ALA A 39 -8.32 -7.15 -0.45
C ALA A 39 -7.20 -7.82 0.37
N LEU A 40 -6.35 -7.05 1.05
CA LEU A 40 -5.33 -7.62 1.92
C LEU A 40 -5.97 -8.32 3.13
N PRO A 41 -5.36 -9.41 3.64
CA PRO A 41 -5.77 -10.04 4.88
C PRO A 41 -5.84 -9.08 6.06
N GLU A 42 -6.66 -9.39 7.06
CA GLU A 42 -6.72 -8.62 8.32
C GLU A 42 -5.42 -8.69 9.13
N ASP A 43 -4.71 -9.81 9.03
CA ASP A 43 -3.43 -10.03 9.70
C ASP A 43 -2.23 -9.48 8.89
N TRP A 44 -2.48 -8.90 7.70
CA TRP A 44 -1.40 -8.32 6.92
C TRP A 44 -0.77 -7.13 7.66
N ARG A 45 0.56 -7.10 7.67
CA ARG A 45 1.37 -6.07 8.32
C ARG A 45 2.37 -5.51 7.34
N CYS A 46 2.79 -4.27 7.59
CA CYS A 46 3.81 -3.61 6.80
C CYS A 46 5.06 -4.50 6.68
N PRO A 47 5.51 -4.86 5.47
CA PRO A 47 6.66 -5.74 5.29
C PRO A 47 7.99 -5.13 5.76
N HIS A 48 8.03 -3.82 6.01
CA HIS A 48 9.23 -3.13 6.48
C HIS A 48 9.30 -2.93 8.00
N CYS A 49 8.17 -2.73 8.67
CA CYS A 49 8.14 -2.35 10.10
C CYS A 49 7.14 -3.14 10.95
N ASP A 50 6.43 -4.10 10.37
CA ASP A 50 5.43 -4.94 11.03
C ASP A 50 4.21 -4.17 11.60
N ALA A 51 4.04 -2.89 11.22
CA ALA A 51 2.87 -2.11 11.59
C ALA A 51 1.59 -2.69 10.96
N ALA A 52 0.50 -2.69 11.72
CA ALA A 52 -0.80 -3.15 11.22
C ALA A 52 -1.28 -2.32 10.01
N ARG A 53 -2.06 -2.95 9.13
CA ARG A 53 -2.67 -2.31 7.95
C ARG A 53 -3.46 -1.04 8.28
N GLU A 54 -4.04 -0.95 9.47
CA GLU A 54 -4.78 0.22 9.96
C GLU A 54 -3.93 1.48 10.11
N ARG A 55 -2.60 1.35 10.17
CA ARG A 55 -1.66 2.49 10.20
C ARG A 55 -1.35 3.04 8.82
N PHE A 56 -1.87 2.43 7.77
CA PHE A 56 -1.69 2.93 6.42
C PHE A 56 -2.72 4.02 6.10
N MET A 57 -2.24 5.08 5.47
CA MET A 57 -3.04 6.22 5.04
C MET A 57 -3.05 6.27 3.51
N ARG A 58 -4.20 6.62 2.94
CA ARG A 58 -4.31 6.81 1.49
C ARG A 58 -3.37 7.95 1.07
N LEU A 59 -2.46 7.65 0.16
CA LEU A 59 -1.68 8.66 -0.55
C LEU A 59 -2.55 9.28 -1.66
N SER A 60 -3.57 10.03 -1.25
CA SER A 60 -4.22 10.98 -2.15
C SER A 60 -3.31 12.20 -2.19
N HIS A 61 -2.57 12.37 -3.28
CA HIS A 61 -1.71 13.52 -3.51
C HIS A 61 -2.50 14.82 -3.27
N ALA A 62 -2.35 15.42 -2.09
CA ALA A 62 -2.83 16.75 -1.77
C ALA A 62 -1.65 17.71 -1.98
N GLU A 63 -1.66 18.27 -3.20
CA GLU A 63 -1.04 19.52 -3.66
C GLU A 63 0.48 19.71 -3.51
#